data_AF-A0A1Y2VC17-F1
#
_entry.id   AF-A0A1Y2VC17-F1
#
_cell.length_a   1.000
_cell.length_b   1.000
_cell.length_c   1.000
_cell.angle_alpha   90.00
_cell.angle_beta   90.00
_cell.angle_gamma   90.00
#
_symmetry.space_group_name_H-M   'P 1'
#
loop_
_entity.id
_entity.type
_entity.pdbx_description
1 polymer ?
#
loop_
_entity_poly.entity_id
_entity_poly.type
_entity_poly.pdbx_seq_one_letter_code
_entity_poly.pdbx_strand_id
1 'polypeptide(L)'
;MSSKEGLLPMRVTETLDSGRKRYFYACVTALLFALPNRFPAICPLDDDRSHWRGIITVTDWLGILASRDTQVVAAIIGIGLKPGFAMRLVAIFTLVTLSGVASSSTFKQRRLVAPETQHVIGNSVSGYHRRPPFPAPISSFGGTGPLTGFVAFGDSYSAGIGTGVDGKEDDCRRGLGSHAELIAADLRASQGGRNSTAFQFLSCTGATTREVLSGGDNSQVDAFNASLPADFALLSIGGNDLGFFDVMNACVFRFYNFYSGTCKTALANAKAQIESDEFDQRLQIVITEILDKARWEKKPWFLLTVTGYARFFNDVTDECDDMSFGIWWNGPKLKKDLRMKMNAMVLTVNAKIRKTVELVNSRFTKDKVIFVDYDREFDGHRFCEEGVQEPDYGRTDTWFFLVGGPDNARNGTRPKRVSDRATLDSSSPLVDPSSCLESAQRSGDWGMLALCYIAMAKQRDPSLQLARGDDVVENSMWYVPTYYGKTFHPRSLGHEAIKNKVYEAWRALD
;
A
#
# COMPACT_ATOMS: atom_id res chain seq x y z
N MET A 1 62.20 -1.89 -35.47
CA MET A 1 63.10 -2.44 -34.43
C MET A 1 62.23 -3.24 -33.46
N SER A 2 62.42 -4.56 -33.33
CA SER A 2 61.59 -5.40 -32.43
C SER A 2 62.16 -6.80 -32.19
N SER A 3 62.26 -7.21 -30.92
CA SER A 3 62.48 -8.57 -30.38
C SER A 3 62.23 -8.51 -28.85
N LYS A 4 61.39 -9.34 -28.20
CA LYS A 4 61.44 -10.82 -27.97
C LYS A 4 62.60 -11.25 -27.04
N GLU A 5 62.50 -12.06 -25.96
CA GLU A 5 61.40 -12.66 -25.11
C GLU A 5 61.93 -12.74 -23.63
N GLY A 6 61.39 -13.43 -22.59
CA GLY A 6 60.26 -14.37 -22.39
C GLY A 6 60.32 -15.10 -21.00
N LEU A 7 59.45 -16.12 -20.80
CA LEU A 7 59.48 -17.21 -19.78
C LEU A 7 59.12 -17.01 -18.27
N LEU A 8 58.57 -18.11 -17.72
CA LEU A 8 58.28 -18.55 -16.32
C LEU A 8 58.84 -20.01 -16.20
N PRO A 9 58.70 -20.81 -15.11
CA PRO A 9 58.20 -20.60 -13.74
C PRO A 9 59.17 -21.13 -12.63
N MET A 10 58.77 -21.17 -11.35
CA MET A 10 59.14 -22.27 -10.43
C MET A 10 58.20 -22.43 -9.21
N ARG A 11 58.33 -23.54 -8.47
CA ARG A 11 57.43 -24.03 -7.40
C ARG A 11 58.25 -24.77 -6.33
N VAL A 12 58.00 -24.53 -5.04
CA VAL A 12 58.66 -25.25 -3.91
C VAL A 12 57.63 -25.56 -2.82
N THR A 13 57.84 -26.67 -2.10
CA THR A 13 57.05 -27.20 -0.98
C THR A 13 57.99 -27.53 0.19
N GLU A 14 57.56 -27.37 1.46
CA GLU A 14 57.38 -28.51 2.41
C GLU A 14 57.04 -28.14 3.87
N THR A 15 56.26 -29.04 4.49
CA THR A 15 56.14 -29.45 5.92
C THR A 15 55.90 -28.45 7.09
N LEU A 16 55.35 -29.00 8.18
CA LEU A 16 55.01 -28.35 9.45
C LEU A 16 56.00 -28.74 10.57
N ASP A 17 56.04 -27.97 11.67
CA ASP A 17 55.98 -28.56 13.03
C ASP A 17 55.51 -27.60 14.16
N SER A 18 55.00 -28.20 15.25
CA SER A 18 54.95 -27.79 16.67
C SER A 18 54.81 -26.30 17.09
N GLY A 19 53.57 -25.82 17.02
CA GLY A 19 52.77 -25.30 18.16
C GLY A 19 53.37 -24.35 19.24
N ARG A 20 52.64 -23.25 19.53
CA ARG A 20 52.79 -22.53 20.82
C ARG A 20 51.55 -21.75 21.29
N LYS A 21 51.23 -21.96 22.58
CA LYS A 21 50.60 -21.09 23.61
C LYS A 21 49.71 -19.89 23.18
N ARG A 22 48.50 -19.85 23.76
CA ARG A 22 47.61 -18.67 23.81
C ARG A 22 48.17 -17.54 24.68
N TYR A 23 47.85 -16.29 24.31
CA TYR A 23 47.74 -15.15 25.23
C TYR A 23 46.48 -14.36 24.88
N PHE A 24 45.81 -13.79 25.88
CA PHE A 24 44.65 -12.91 25.70
C PHE A 24 45.00 -11.50 26.16
N TYR A 25 44.53 -10.50 25.42
CA TYR A 25 44.39 -9.12 25.88
C TYR A 25 42.96 -8.67 25.59
N ALA A 26 42.34 -8.03 26.58
CA ALA A 26 41.06 -7.33 26.42
C ALA A 26 41.32 -5.83 26.55
N CYS A 27 40.60 -5.02 25.78
CA CYS A 27 40.62 -3.57 25.92
C CYS A 27 39.20 -3.04 25.94
N VAL A 28 38.90 -2.19 26.93
CA VAL A 28 37.61 -1.51 27.11
C VAL A 28 37.86 -0.03 26.87
N THR A 29 36.99 0.62 26.10
CA THR A 29 37.07 2.07 25.86
C THR A 29 35.70 2.69 26.09
N ALA A 30 35.63 3.62 27.05
CA ALA A 30 34.44 4.43 27.31
C ALA A 30 34.42 5.65 26.38
N LEU A 31 33.23 6.10 25.96
CA LEU A 31 33.06 7.34 25.20
C LEU A 31 32.75 8.53 26.12
N LEU A 32 33.35 9.67 25.79
CA LEU A 32 32.96 11.01 26.24
C LEU A 32 32.77 11.91 25.00
N PHE A 33 31.98 12.98 25.15
CA PHE A 33 31.56 13.85 24.05
C PHE A 33 32.68 14.77 23.52
N ALA A 34 32.94 14.74 22.20
CA ALA A 34 33.29 15.91 21.36
C ALA A 34 33.30 15.56 19.85
N LEU A 35 33.09 16.57 19.00
CA LEU A 35 33.16 16.54 17.52
C LEU A 35 34.36 17.41 17.03
N PRO A 36 34.76 17.43 15.73
CA PRO A 36 34.44 16.55 14.58
C PRO A 36 35.68 16.08 13.76
N ASN A 37 35.41 15.36 12.65
CA ASN A 37 36.22 15.15 11.42
C ASN A 37 37.07 13.86 11.25
N ARG A 38 37.04 13.38 9.99
CA ARG A 38 37.86 12.35 9.30
C ARG A 38 37.56 10.85 9.53
N PHE A 39 36.96 10.23 8.51
CA PHE A 39 37.22 8.85 8.04
C PHE A 39 38.72 8.66 7.65
N PRO A 40 39.27 7.44 7.43
CA PRO A 40 38.64 6.13 7.16
C PRO A 40 39.04 5.04 8.19
N ALA A 41 38.86 3.71 8.05
CA ALA A 41 38.55 2.87 6.88
C ALA A 41 37.77 1.57 7.24
N ILE A 42 37.41 0.81 6.20
CA ILE A 42 36.74 -0.51 6.23
C ILE A 42 37.79 -1.62 6.05
N CYS A 43 37.64 -2.75 6.77
CA CYS A 43 37.97 -4.12 6.30
C CYS A 43 37.43 -5.19 7.30
N PRO A 44 37.26 -6.48 6.92
CA PRO A 44 36.09 -7.26 7.36
C PRO A 44 36.36 -8.67 7.94
N LEU A 45 35.27 -9.31 8.43
CA LEU A 45 35.06 -10.77 8.60
C LEU A 45 36.00 -11.50 9.60
N ASP A 46 35.61 -12.62 10.24
CA ASP A 46 34.85 -13.76 9.72
C ASP A 46 33.97 -14.49 10.76
N ASP A 47 33.16 -15.48 10.33
CA ASP A 47 32.29 -16.35 11.14
C ASP A 47 32.98 -17.69 11.49
N ASP A 48 32.87 -18.17 12.74
CA ASP A 48 32.47 -19.57 13.00
C ASP A 48 32.02 -19.78 14.47
N ARG A 49 31.38 -20.92 14.71
CA ARG A 49 30.60 -21.26 15.92
C ARG A 49 31.32 -22.32 16.75
N SER A 50 31.13 -22.27 18.07
CA SER A 50 30.41 -23.35 18.78
C SER A 50 30.41 -23.22 20.32
N HIS A 51 29.36 -23.80 20.89
CA HIS A 51 29.09 -24.11 22.30
C HIS A 51 30.15 -23.82 23.38
N TRP A 52 29.72 -23.10 24.43
CA TRP A 52 29.80 -23.63 25.80
C TRP A 52 28.50 -23.38 26.58
N ARG A 53 28.21 -24.25 27.55
CA ARG A 53 27.07 -24.11 28.46
C ARG A 53 27.43 -23.17 29.61
N GLY A 54 26.57 -22.20 29.92
CA GLY A 54 26.70 -21.35 31.10
C GLY A 54 25.35 -20.81 31.53
N ILE A 55 24.90 -21.14 32.74
CA ILE A 55 23.69 -20.55 33.34
C ILE A 55 24.10 -19.21 33.95
N ILE A 56 23.52 -18.12 33.45
CA ILE A 56 23.64 -16.79 34.06
C ILE A 56 22.29 -16.43 34.66
N THR A 57 22.20 -16.48 35.99
CA THR A 57 21.11 -15.86 36.75
C THR A 57 21.31 -14.36 36.75
N VAL A 58 20.40 -13.60 36.14
CA VAL A 58 20.43 -12.13 36.18
C VAL A 58 19.90 -11.66 37.53
N THR A 59 20.76 -10.99 38.30
CA THR A 59 20.37 -10.26 39.52
C THR A 59 20.62 -8.76 39.32
N ASP A 60 19.53 -8.01 39.36
CA ASP A 60 19.39 -6.60 39.72
C ASP A 60 20.51 -5.59 39.36
N TRP A 61 20.19 -4.71 38.42
CA TRP A 61 20.81 -3.38 38.31
C TRP A 61 19.75 -2.29 38.44
N LEU A 62 19.71 -1.62 39.60
CA LEU A 62 18.87 -0.45 39.85
C LEU A 62 19.60 0.82 39.40
N GLY A 63 19.30 1.28 38.19
CA GLY A 63 19.76 2.57 37.66
C GLY A 63 18.80 3.72 37.98
N ILE A 64 19.26 4.72 38.72
CA ILE A 64 18.42 5.85 39.18
C ILE A 64 18.24 6.90 38.08
N LEU A 65 16.99 7.16 37.68
CA LEU A 65 16.60 8.38 36.99
C LEU A 65 16.31 9.48 38.01
N ALA A 66 17.14 10.52 38.04
CA ALA A 66 16.89 11.71 38.85
C ALA A 66 15.92 12.66 38.13
N SER A 67 14.65 12.67 38.57
CA SER A 67 13.72 13.78 38.32
C SER A 67 13.56 14.62 39.58
N ARG A 68 13.17 15.89 39.44
CA ARG A 68 13.03 16.82 40.57
C ARG A 68 11.65 16.77 41.21
N ASP A 69 11.66 17.25 42.45
CA ASP A 69 10.56 17.82 43.24
C ASP A 69 9.55 16.89 43.93
N THR A 70 9.35 17.19 45.22
CA THR A 70 8.38 16.66 46.20
C THR A 70 8.61 15.25 46.76
N GLN A 71 8.91 15.20 48.06
CA GLN A 71 8.90 13.99 48.88
C GLN A 71 7.49 13.72 49.44
N VAL A 72 7.13 12.45 49.62
CA VAL A 72 6.77 11.84 50.92
C VAL A 72 6.94 10.33 50.77
N VAL A 73 7.49 9.66 51.78
CA VAL A 73 7.78 8.21 51.75
C VAL A 73 6.87 7.46 52.71
N ALA A 74 6.20 6.43 52.21
CA ALA A 74 5.54 5.41 53.02
C ALA A 74 5.54 4.06 52.26
N ALA A 75 6.58 3.25 52.47
CA ALA A 75 6.69 1.91 51.91
C ALA A 75 6.32 0.85 52.97
N ILE A 76 5.34 0.00 52.67
CA ILE A 76 5.04 -1.20 53.46
C ILE A 76 5.53 -2.42 52.68
N ILE A 77 6.44 -3.19 53.29
CA ILE A 77 7.03 -4.38 52.70
C ILE A 77 6.08 -5.57 52.89
N GLY A 78 5.59 -6.16 51.80
CA GLY A 78 4.79 -7.38 51.80
C GLY A 78 5.53 -8.53 51.11
N ILE A 79 5.93 -9.55 51.89
CA ILE A 79 6.66 -10.72 51.38
C ILE A 79 5.70 -11.64 50.61
N GLY A 80 6.09 -12.04 49.40
CA GLY A 80 5.30 -12.96 48.57
C GLY A 80 5.49 -14.43 48.96
N LEU A 81 4.39 -15.14 49.19
CA LEU A 81 4.35 -16.59 49.33
C LEU A 81 3.32 -17.20 48.36
N LYS A 82 3.65 -18.39 47.83
CA LYS A 82 2.78 -19.24 47.00
C LYS A 82 2.66 -20.62 47.67
N PRO A 83 1.73 -21.50 47.25
CA PRO A 83 0.31 -21.24 47.07
C PRO A 83 -0.55 -22.36 47.72
N GLY A 84 -1.80 -22.10 48.10
CA GLY A 84 -2.72 -23.22 48.40
C GLY A 84 -3.95 -22.89 49.24
N PHE A 85 -4.98 -23.70 48.98
CA PHE A 85 -6.28 -23.77 49.67
C PHE A 85 -7.16 -22.51 49.65
N ALA A 86 -8.48 -22.75 49.72
CA ALA A 86 -9.50 -21.74 49.62
C ALA A 86 -10.45 -21.82 50.82
N MET A 87 -10.97 -20.66 51.25
CA MET A 87 -12.41 -20.56 51.53
C MET A 87 -12.92 -19.12 51.41
N ARG A 88 -14.25 -19.00 51.36
CA ARG A 88 -15.01 -17.75 51.23
C ARG A 88 -14.94 -16.92 52.53
N LEU A 89 -15.04 -15.60 52.43
CA LEU A 89 -15.72 -14.78 53.44
C LEU A 89 -16.30 -13.49 52.83
N VAL A 90 -17.20 -12.84 53.58
CA VAL A 90 -18.26 -11.95 53.10
C VAL A 90 -17.82 -10.47 53.03
N ALA A 91 -18.52 -9.69 52.20
CA ALA A 91 -18.29 -8.26 51.99
C ALA A 91 -18.59 -7.37 53.21
N ILE A 92 -17.99 -6.17 53.21
CA ILE A 92 -18.45 -5.00 53.98
C ILE A 92 -18.51 -3.80 53.01
N PHE A 93 -19.63 -3.06 53.04
CA PHE A 93 -19.78 -1.76 52.37
C PHE A 93 -19.25 -0.64 53.27
N THR A 94 -18.62 0.38 52.67
CA THR A 94 -18.43 1.70 53.30
C THR A 94 -18.86 2.80 52.34
N LEU A 95 -19.90 3.55 52.72
CA LEU A 95 -20.26 4.82 52.08
C LEU A 95 -19.26 5.90 52.50
N VAL A 96 -18.87 6.77 51.57
CA VAL A 96 -18.34 8.10 51.87
C VAL A 96 -19.10 9.11 51.03
N THR A 97 -19.94 9.91 51.67
CA THR A 97 -20.65 11.05 51.07
C THR A 97 -19.80 12.31 51.24
N LEU A 98 -19.56 13.04 50.15
CA LEU A 98 -19.07 14.42 50.17
C LEU A 98 -19.72 15.20 49.03
N SER A 99 -19.91 16.50 49.22
CA SER A 99 -20.98 17.27 48.57
C SER A 99 -20.53 18.62 48.02
N GLY A 100 -21.15 19.05 46.92
CA GLY A 100 -20.84 20.30 46.22
C GLY A 100 -19.87 20.09 45.04
N VAL A 101 -19.92 20.87 43.96
CA VAL A 101 -20.75 22.04 43.66
C VAL A 101 -21.29 21.93 42.23
N ALA A 102 -22.56 22.29 41.99
CA ALA A 102 -23.14 22.35 40.66
C ALA A 102 -22.97 23.75 40.04
N SER A 103 -22.49 23.82 38.79
CA SER A 103 -22.56 25.02 37.96
C SER A 103 -23.49 24.76 36.77
N SER A 104 -24.49 25.62 36.59
CA SER A 104 -25.55 25.42 35.60
C SER A 104 -25.26 26.19 34.31
N SER A 105 -25.20 25.50 33.17
CA SER A 105 -25.25 26.12 31.85
C SER A 105 -26.25 25.37 30.95
N THR A 106 -27.31 26.05 30.53
CA THR A 106 -28.43 25.45 29.81
C THR A 106 -28.12 25.21 28.33
N PHE A 107 -28.10 23.95 27.89
CA PHE A 107 -28.02 23.63 26.47
C PHE A 107 -29.43 23.57 25.85
N LYS A 108 -29.73 24.45 24.89
CA LYS A 108 -31.04 24.48 24.21
C LYS A 108 -31.12 23.37 23.16
N GLN A 109 -31.85 22.30 23.46
CA GLN A 109 -32.18 21.24 22.51
C GLN A 109 -33.15 21.78 21.44
N ARG A 110 -32.68 22.01 20.21
CA ARG A 110 -33.50 22.47 19.08
C ARG A 110 -34.00 21.26 18.30
N ARG A 111 -35.30 21.22 17.97
CA ARG A 111 -35.92 20.09 17.26
C ARG A 111 -35.29 19.88 15.87
N LEU A 112 -35.01 18.63 15.53
CA LEU A 112 -34.92 18.21 14.14
C LEU A 112 -36.32 18.33 13.50
N VAL A 113 -36.37 18.87 12.29
CA VAL A 113 -37.57 18.92 11.45
C VAL A 113 -37.33 17.98 10.28
N ALA A 114 -38.16 16.94 10.16
CA ALA A 114 -38.18 16.11 8.96
C ALA A 114 -38.97 16.83 7.85
N PRO A 115 -38.48 16.88 6.60
CA PRO A 115 -39.27 17.35 5.47
C PRO A 115 -40.34 16.32 5.10
N GLU A 116 -41.47 16.80 4.58
CA GLU A 116 -42.67 16.00 4.34
C GLU A 116 -42.59 15.08 3.12
N THR A 117 -43.31 13.97 3.18
CA THR A 117 -43.66 13.16 2.02
C THR A 117 -44.62 13.91 1.10
N GLN A 118 -44.27 14.09 -0.18
CA GLN A 118 -45.23 14.45 -1.23
C GLN A 118 -45.44 13.31 -2.20
N HIS A 119 -46.70 13.09 -2.58
CA HIS A 119 -47.15 12.00 -3.44
C HIS A 119 -47.56 12.53 -4.82
N VAL A 120 -47.14 11.78 -5.86
CA VAL A 120 -47.86 11.56 -7.12
C VAL A 120 -48.10 12.77 -8.04
N ILE A 121 -47.51 12.72 -9.24
CA ILE A 121 -48.24 12.51 -10.51
C ILE A 121 -47.23 11.96 -11.51
N GLY A 122 -47.59 10.89 -12.23
CA GLY A 122 -46.76 10.36 -13.31
C GLY A 122 -47.11 11.01 -14.65
N ASN A 123 -46.11 11.22 -15.51
CA ASN A 123 -46.37 11.44 -16.93
C ASN A 123 -45.20 10.94 -17.79
N SER A 124 -45.51 10.33 -18.93
CA SER A 124 -44.49 9.73 -19.81
C SER A 124 -43.90 10.79 -20.74
N VAL A 125 -42.58 10.96 -20.72
CA VAL A 125 -41.85 11.80 -21.69
C VAL A 125 -40.63 11.03 -22.18
N SER A 126 -40.52 10.88 -23.50
CA SER A 126 -39.38 10.24 -24.17
C SER A 126 -38.13 11.11 -24.05
N GLY A 127 -37.33 10.87 -23.01
CA GLY A 127 -36.06 11.53 -22.78
C GLY A 127 -34.92 10.82 -23.51
N TYR A 128 -34.47 11.37 -24.64
CA TYR A 128 -33.15 11.03 -25.19
C TYR A 128 -32.10 11.26 -24.10
N HIS A 129 -31.34 10.22 -23.74
CA HIS A 129 -30.19 10.37 -22.84
C HIS A 129 -29.15 11.31 -23.45
N ARG A 130 -29.22 12.60 -23.08
CA ARG A 130 -28.06 13.49 -23.22
C ARG A 130 -26.92 12.86 -22.43
N ARG A 131 -25.77 12.71 -23.08
CA ARG A 131 -24.51 12.49 -22.35
C ARG A 131 -24.36 13.63 -21.32
N PRO A 132 -23.76 13.38 -20.14
CA PRO A 132 -23.35 14.48 -19.29
C PRO A 132 -22.49 15.44 -20.13
N PRO A 133 -22.56 16.77 -19.89
CA PRO A 133 -21.68 17.69 -20.60
C PRO A 133 -20.24 17.24 -20.39
N PHE A 134 -19.45 17.26 -21.46
CA PHE A 134 -18.00 17.04 -21.34
C PHE A 134 -17.44 18.00 -20.28
N PRO A 135 -16.45 17.58 -19.47
CA PRO A 135 -15.77 18.51 -18.58
C PRO A 135 -15.27 19.70 -19.40
N ALA A 136 -15.43 20.91 -18.87
CA ALA A 136 -14.94 22.12 -19.51
C ALA A 136 -13.45 21.96 -19.87
N PRO A 137 -12.99 22.46 -21.03
CA PRO A 137 -11.61 22.27 -21.47
C PRO A 137 -10.67 22.80 -20.40
N ILE A 138 -9.82 21.91 -19.88
CA ILE A 138 -8.97 22.19 -18.74
C ILE A 138 -7.83 23.11 -19.23
N SER A 139 -7.80 24.32 -18.69
CA SER A 139 -6.73 25.29 -18.91
C SER A 139 -5.38 24.70 -18.49
N SER A 140 -4.28 25.17 -19.10
CA SER A 140 -2.96 24.91 -18.52
C SER A 140 -2.78 25.75 -17.25
N PHE A 141 -2.21 25.19 -16.19
CA PHE A 141 -2.15 25.81 -14.85
C PHE A 141 -1.34 27.12 -14.85
N GLY A 142 -2.03 28.25 -15.03
CA GLY A 142 -1.40 29.55 -15.27
C GLY A 142 -0.73 29.68 -16.65
N GLY A 143 -1.13 28.88 -17.64
CA GLY A 143 -0.72 28.97 -19.04
C GLY A 143 -1.86 29.40 -19.96
N THR A 144 -1.54 30.04 -21.09
CA THR A 144 -2.53 30.60 -22.03
C THR A 144 -2.84 29.67 -23.21
N GLY A 145 -2.50 28.38 -23.12
CA GLY A 145 -2.66 27.40 -24.19
C GLY A 145 -3.32 26.09 -23.75
N PRO A 146 -3.79 25.26 -24.71
CA PRO A 146 -4.34 23.94 -24.43
C PRO A 146 -3.25 22.98 -23.92
N LEU A 147 -3.62 22.05 -23.03
CA LEU A 147 -2.73 21.00 -22.54
C LEU A 147 -2.27 20.07 -23.68
N THR A 148 -0.98 20.07 -23.99
CA THR A 148 -0.40 19.36 -25.15
C THR A 148 0.01 17.91 -24.84
N GLY A 149 0.27 17.60 -23.57
CA GLY A 149 0.54 16.24 -23.14
C GLY A 149 0.76 16.08 -21.64
N PHE A 150 0.91 14.84 -21.19
CA PHE A 150 1.20 14.50 -19.79
C PHE A 150 1.82 13.10 -19.64
N VAL A 151 2.27 12.81 -18.42
CA VAL A 151 2.83 11.52 -18.02
C VAL A 151 2.13 11.00 -16.76
N ALA A 152 1.88 9.69 -16.69
CA ALA A 152 1.40 9.03 -15.48
C ALA A 152 2.48 8.08 -14.94
N PHE A 153 2.83 8.28 -13.67
CA PHE A 153 3.73 7.46 -12.88
C PHE A 153 2.95 6.69 -11.81
N GLY A 154 3.57 5.67 -11.23
CA GLY A 154 3.12 5.06 -9.99
C GLY A 154 2.97 3.54 -10.00
N ASP A 155 2.22 3.05 -9.03
CA ASP A 155 1.89 1.64 -8.80
C ASP A 155 0.63 1.20 -9.56
N SER A 156 0.07 0.06 -9.15
CA SER A 156 -1.16 -0.55 -9.67
C SER A 156 -2.43 0.31 -9.52
N TYR A 157 -2.50 1.27 -8.58
CA TYR A 157 -3.60 2.24 -8.47
C TYR A 157 -3.50 3.35 -9.52
N SER A 158 -2.30 3.58 -10.07
CA SER A 158 -2.09 4.44 -11.24
C SER A 158 -2.24 3.65 -12.54
N ALA A 159 -1.71 2.42 -12.61
CA ALA A 159 -1.86 1.54 -13.77
C ALA A 159 -3.32 1.06 -14.01
N GLY A 160 -4.15 0.97 -12.97
CA GLY A 160 -5.55 0.53 -13.06
C GLY A 160 -5.70 -0.95 -13.41
N ILE A 161 -4.94 -1.79 -12.71
CA ILE A 161 -4.93 -3.25 -12.86
C ILE A 161 -6.34 -3.86 -12.92
N GLY A 162 -6.59 -4.72 -13.91
CA GLY A 162 -7.86 -5.43 -14.06
C GLY A 162 -9.02 -4.63 -14.67
N THR A 163 -8.87 -3.35 -14.98
CA THR A 163 -9.90 -2.52 -15.65
C THR A 163 -10.04 -2.77 -17.17
N GLY A 164 -9.44 -3.86 -17.68
CA GLY A 164 -9.50 -4.28 -19.08
C GLY A 164 -8.46 -3.60 -19.98
N VAL A 165 -8.12 -4.24 -21.10
CA VAL A 165 -7.05 -3.85 -22.03
C VAL A 165 -7.52 -3.97 -23.50
N ASP A 166 -6.77 -3.41 -24.46
CA ASP A 166 -6.98 -3.69 -25.89
C ASP A 166 -5.88 -4.63 -26.40
N GLY A 167 -6.23 -5.91 -26.58
CA GLY A 167 -5.30 -6.96 -26.99
C GLY A 167 -4.73 -7.74 -25.81
N LYS A 168 -3.40 -7.91 -25.78
CA LYS A 168 -2.69 -8.61 -24.70
C LYS A 168 -2.40 -7.64 -23.56
N GLU A 169 -2.61 -8.11 -22.33
CA GLU A 169 -2.12 -7.42 -21.12
C GLU A 169 -0.58 -7.34 -21.12
N ASP A 170 -0.05 -6.20 -20.67
CA ASP A 170 1.38 -5.98 -20.49
C ASP A 170 1.83 -6.30 -19.06
N ASP A 171 3.14 -6.41 -18.84
CA ASP A 171 3.69 -6.86 -17.55
C ASP A 171 3.42 -5.84 -16.42
N CYS A 172 3.15 -4.57 -16.77
CA CYS A 172 2.70 -3.52 -15.85
C CYS A 172 1.20 -3.56 -15.52
N ARG A 173 0.40 -4.34 -16.28
CA ARG A 173 -1.05 -4.49 -16.19
C ARG A 173 -1.81 -3.16 -16.36
N ARG A 174 -1.36 -2.31 -17.29
CA ARG A 174 -1.96 -0.99 -17.57
C ARG A 174 -3.34 -1.13 -18.19
N GLY A 175 -4.37 -0.73 -17.44
CA GLY A 175 -5.78 -0.86 -17.82
C GLY A 175 -6.38 0.41 -18.45
N LEU A 176 -7.36 0.22 -19.34
CA LEU A 176 -8.06 1.28 -20.06
C LEU A 176 -9.12 2.01 -19.22
N GLY A 177 -9.62 1.37 -18.16
CA GLY A 177 -10.46 2.02 -17.15
C GLY A 177 -9.65 2.71 -16.05
N SER A 178 -8.32 2.75 -16.14
CA SER A 178 -7.46 3.49 -15.20
C SER A 178 -7.77 4.98 -15.22
N HIS A 179 -7.58 5.66 -14.09
CA HIS A 179 -7.85 7.09 -14.01
C HIS A 179 -6.96 7.90 -14.98
N ALA A 180 -5.75 7.41 -15.28
CA ALA A 180 -4.83 8.02 -16.25
C ALA A 180 -5.31 7.90 -17.70
N GLU A 181 -5.72 6.72 -18.19
CA GLU A 181 -6.28 6.61 -19.55
C GLU A 181 -7.67 7.27 -19.66
N LEU A 182 -8.47 7.30 -18.60
CA LEU A 182 -9.72 8.08 -18.60
C LEU A 182 -9.46 9.60 -18.76
N ILE A 183 -8.37 10.13 -18.19
CA ILE A 183 -7.93 11.52 -18.40
C ILE A 183 -7.40 11.71 -19.84
N ALA A 184 -6.60 10.76 -20.34
CA ALA A 184 -6.08 10.81 -21.71
C ALA A 184 -7.20 10.74 -22.76
N ALA A 185 -8.24 9.94 -22.53
CA ALA A 185 -9.41 9.82 -23.40
C ALA A 185 -10.21 11.14 -23.46
N ASP A 186 -10.48 11.77 -22.32
CA ASP A 186 -11.19 13.06 -22.26
C ASP A 186 -10.39 14.18 -22.96
N LEU A 187 -9.07 14.26 -22.73
CA LEU A 187 -8.21 15.25 -23.40
C LEU A 187 -8.19 15.04 -24.93
N ARG A 188 -7.92 13.82 -25.41
CA ARG A 188 -7.96 13.47 -26.84
C ARG A 188 -9.32 13.77 -27.47
N ALA A 189 -10.42 13.58 -26.74
CA ALA A 189 -11.77 13.89 -27.21
C ALA A 189 -12.02 15.40 -27.31
N SER A 190 -11.58 16.18 -26.32
CA SER A 190 -11.75 17.65 -26.30
C SER A 190 -10.91 18.38 -27.35
N GLN A 191 -9.82 17.76 -27.84
CA GLN A 191 -8.82 18.36 -28.73
C GLN A 191 -8.87 17.82 -30.18
N GLY A 192 -9.91 17.08 -30.54
CA GLY A 192 -10.21 16.71 -31.93
C GLY A 192 -9.69 15.36 -32.42
N GLY A 193 -9.08 14.51 -31.58
CA GLY A 193 -8.78 13.13 -31.94
C GLY A 193 -7.68 12.44 -31.14
N ARG A 194 -7.46 11.14 -31.38
CA ARG A 194 -6.51 10.31 -30.61
C ARG A 194 -5.06 10.80 -30.61
N ASN A 195 -4.68 11.66 -31.56
CA ASN A 195 -3.30 12.11 -31.79
C ASN A 195 -3.02 13.54 -31.26
N SER A 196 -4.00 14.22 -30.66
CA SER A 196 -3.85 15.61 -30.21
C SER A 196 -3.05 15.77 -28.91
N THR A 197 -3.10 14.76 -28.03
CA THR A 197 -2.52 14.78 -26.69
C THR A 197 -1.42 13.74 -26.57
N ALA A 198 -0.19 14.15 -26.28
CA ALA A 198 0.89 13.22 -25.98
C ALA A 198 0.67 12.62 -24.58
N PHE A 199 0.56 11.29 -24.47
CA PHE A 199 0.41 10.61 -23.18
C PHE A 199 1.48 9.53 -23.01
N GLN A 200 2.16 9.55 -21.87
CA GLN A 200 3.17 8.55 -21.47
C GLN A 200 2.67 7.80 -20.23
N PHE A 201 2.32 6.52 -20.39
CA PHE A 201 1.77 5.71 -19.30
C PHE A 201 2.86 4.81 -18.69
N LEU A 202 3.58 5.34 -17.69
CA LEU A 202 4.77 4.70 -17.11
C LEU A 202 4.44 3.92 -15.82
N SER A 203 3.28 4.17 -15.22
CA SER A 203 2.74 3.44 -14.07
C SER A 203 2.79 1.92 -14.26
N CYS A 204 3.19 1.19 -13.22
CA CYS A 204 3.44 -0.24 -13.30
C CYS A 204 3.01 -0.96 -12.01
N THR A 205 2.29 -2.08 -12.15
CA THR A 205 1.92 -2.94 -11.02
C THR A 205 3.16 -3.38 -10.24
N GLY A 206 3.08 -3.36 -8.91
CA GLY A 206 4.17 -3.79 -8.01
C GLY A 206 5.28 -2.76 -7.76
N ALA A 207 5.32 -1.64 -8.48
CA ALA A 207 6.35 -0.61 -8.30
C ALA A 207 6.33 0.00 -6.88
N THR A 208 7.49 0.04 -6.22
CA THR A 208 7.72 0.83 -5.00
C THR A 208 8.23 2.23 -5.38
N THR A 209 8.47 3.11 -4.39
CA THR A 209 9.18 4.38 -4.63
C THR A 209 10.49 4.19 -5.37
N ARG A 210 11.22 3.08 -5.13
CA ARG A 210 12.49 2.75 -5.80
C ARG A 210 12.36 2.59 -7.31
N GLU A 211 11.28 1.97 -7.79
CA GLU A 211 11.06 1.76 -9.22
C GLU A 211 10.57 3.02 -9.95
N VAL A 212 10.24 4.09 -9.21
CA VAL A 212 9.99 5.40 -9.82
C VAL A 212 11.30 6.18 -10.02
N LEU A 213 12.23 6.15 -9.07
CA LEU A 213 13.54 6.83 -9.10
C LEU A 213 14.44 6.38 -10.28
N SER A 214 15.39 7.21 -10.70
CA SER A 214 16.42 6.85 -11.71
C SER A 214 17.40 5.77 -11.24
N GLY A 215 18.05 5.11 -12.20
CA GLY A 215 19.10 4.11 -11.96
C GLY A 215 18.62 2.73 -11.50
N GLY A 216 17.31 2.50 -11.41
CA GLY A 216 16.72 1.16 -11.25
C GLY A 216 16.36 0.51 -12.58
N ASP A 217 16.42 -0.84 -12.66
CA ASP A 217 16.18 -1.60 -13.90
C ASP A 217 14.80 -1.33 -14.55
N ASN A 218 13.79 -1.01 -13.73
CA ASN A 218 12.42 -0.68 -14.14
C ASN A 218 12.08 0.81 -13.94
N SER A 219 13.08 1.70 -13.90
CA SER A 219 12.90 3.12 -13.56
C SER A 219 11.89 3.84 -14.46
N GLN A 220 10.80 4.32 -13.84
CA GLN A 220 9.81 5.14 -14.54
C GLN A 220 10.35 6.53 -14.86
N VAL A 221 11.16 7.14 -13.99
CA VAL A 221 11.82 8.43 -14.29
C VAL A 221 12.77 8.30 -15.48
N ASP A 222 13.51 7.20 -15.63
CA ASP A 222 14.37 7.02 -16.81
C ASP A 222 13.61 6.68 -18.09
N ALA A 223 12.50 5.93 -17.98
CA ALA A 223 11.58 5.71 -19.10
C ALA A 223 10.86 7.00 -19.57
N PHE A 224 10.79 8.06 -18.75
CA PHE A 224 10.10 9.30 -19.09
C PHE A 224 10.86 10.10 -20.17
N ASN A 225 10.31 10.10 -21.38
CA ASN A 225 10.80 10.91 -22.48
C ASN A 225 10.35 12.38 -22.31
N ALA A 226 11.14 13.14 -21.55
CA ALA A 226 10.95 14.57 -21.33
C ALA A 226 11.12 15.46 -22.58
N SER A 227 11.40 14.87 -23.76
CA SER A 227 11.40 15.57 -25.06
C SER A 227 10.01 15.64 -25.69
N LEU A 228 9.09 14.77 -25.27
CA LEU A 228 7.68 14.87 -25.65
C LEU A 228 6.96 15.94 -24.81
N PRO A 229 5.82 16.49 -25.29
CA PRO A 229 5.02 17.42 -24.52
C PRO A 229 4.50 16.78 -23.23
N ALA A 230 4.61 17.52 -22.12
CA ALA A 230 4.18 17.10 -20.79
C ALA A 230 3.98 18.35 -19.93
N ASP A 231 2.72 18.74 -19.73
CA ASP A 231 2.30 19.95 -19.03
C ASP A 231 1.86 19.68 -17.59
N PHE A 232 1.58 18.42 -17.25
CA PHE A 232 1.40 17.94 -15.89
C PHE A 232 1.87 16.48 -15.77
N ALA A 233 1.87 15.96 -14.54
CA ALA A 233 2.06 14.54 -14.26
C ALA A 233 1.05 14.01 -13.23
N LEU A 234 0.79 12.71 -13.25
CA LEU A 234 0.02 11.97 -12.25
C LEU A 234 0.94 11.00 -11.48
N LEU A 235 0.69 10.78 -10.19
CA LEU A 235 1.41 9.81 -9.35
C LEU A 235 0.48 9.17 -8.32
N SER A 236 0.55 7.84 -8.19
CA SER A 236 0.07 7.09 -7.03
C SER A 236 1.16 6.10 -6.61
N ILE A 237 1.72 6.21 -5.41
CA ILE A 237 2.86 5.37 -5.01
C ILE A 237 2.93 5.22 -3.49
N GLY A 238 3.48 4.09 -3.02
CA GLY A 238 3.77 3.84 -1.60
C GLY A 238 3.06 2.63 -1.00
N GLY A 239 1.97 2.14 -1.60
CA GLY A 239 1.27 0.94 -1.13
C GLY A 239 2.17 -0.31 -1.08
N ASN A 240 3.10 -0.42 -2.02
CA ASN A 240 4.08 -1.51 -2.09
C ASN A 240 5.20 -1.36 -1.04
N ASP A 241 5.77 -0.15 -0.89
CA ASP A 241 6.82 0.17 0.09
C ASP A 241 6.43 -0.18 1.54
N LEU A 242 5.15 -0.03 1.87
CA LEU A 242 4.60 -0.14 3.21
C LEU A 242 4.11 -1.56 3.56
N GLY A 243 4.31 -2.54 2.66
CA GLY A 243 4.02 -3.95 2.93
C GLY A 243 2.52 -4.28 3.02
N PHE A 244 1.65 -3.53 2.33
CA PHE A 244 0.19 -3.79 2.38
C PHE A 244 -0.17 -5.22 1.92
N PHE A 245 0.60 -5.82 0.99
CA PHE A 245 0.41 -7.24 0.63
C PHE A 245 0.47 -8.18 1.83
N ASP A 246 1.44 -7.98 2.74
CA ASP A 246 1.61 -8.84 3.91
C ASP A 246 0.43 -8.70 4.88
N VAL A 247 -0.15 -7.50 4.99
CA VAL A 247 -1.42 -7.29 5.71
C VAL A 247 -2.56 -8.04 5.01
N MET A 248 -2.72 -7.88 3.69
CA MET A 248 -3.78 -8.55 2.94
C MET A 248 -3.66 -10.08 3.03
N ASN A 249 -2.44 -10.61 2.95
CA ASN A 249 -2.14 -12.02 3.07
C ASN A 249 -2.37 -12.53 4.50
N ALA A 250 -1.83 -11.87 5.53
CA ALA A 250 -1.91 -12.34 6.92
C ALA A 250 -3.29 -12.12 7.58
N CYS A 251 -4.04 -11.10 7.16
CA CYS A 251 -5.31 -10.69 7.78
C CYS A 251 -6.56 -11.06 6.99
N VAL A 252 -6.50 -11.17 5.66
CA VAL A 252 -7.71 -11.26 4.81
C VAL A 252 -7.73 -12.54 3.96
N PHE A 253 -6.78 -12.71 3.05
CA PHE A 253 -6.82 -13.78 2.04
C PHE A 253 -6.17 -15.09 2.48
N ARG A 254 -5.08 -15.02 3.25
CA ARG A 254 -4.18 -16.15 3.56
C ARG A 254 -3.78 -16.94 2.32
N PHE A 255 -3.20 -16.28 1.30
CA PHE A 255 -2.73 -16.96 0.09
C PHE A 255 -1.81 -18.15 0.43
N TYR A 256 -0.87 -17.97 1.37
CA TYR A 256 0.01 -19.03 1.88
C TYR A 256 -0.57 -19.78 3.11
N ASN A 257 -1.90 -19.79 3.26
CA ASN A 257 -2.65 -20.33 4.40
C ASN A 257 -2.05 -19.93 5.77
N PHE A 258 -1.59 -20.90 6.57
CA PHE A 258 -1.06 -20.64 7.92
C PHE A 258 0.41 -20.23 7.94
N TYR A 259 1.08 -20.28 6.79
CA TYR A 259 2.44 -19.78 6.60
C TYR A 259 2.47 -18.27 6.30
N SER A 260 1.31 -17.64 6.04
CA SER A 260 1.13 -16.18 5.87
C SER A 260 1.43 -15.34 7.14
N GLY A 261 2.11 -15.88 8.15
CA GLY A 261 2.37 -15.20 9.42
C GLY A 261 1.11 -14.98 10.26
N THR A 262 1.13 -13.95 11.13
CA THR A 262 -0.03 -13.53 11.91
C THR A 262 -0.46 -12.11 11.54
N CYS A 263 -1.77 -11.86 11.47
CA CYS A 263 -2.31 -10.54 11.21
C CYS A 263 -1.81 -9.47 12.20
N LYS A 264 -1.64 -9.82 13.49
CA LYS A 264 -1.08 -8.90 14.50
C LYS A 264 0.35 -8.47 14.15
N THR A 265 1.18 -9.40 13.66
CA THR A 265 2.55 -9.11 13.22
C THR A 265 2.55 -8.25 11.96
N ALA A 266 1.75 -8.59 10.95
CA ALA A 266 1.68 -7.82 9.70
C ALA A 266 1.20 -6.38 9.94
N LEU A 267 0.14 -6.18 10.73
CA LEU A 267 -0.35 -4.86 11.13
C LEU A 267 0.70 -4.06 11.91
N ALA A 268 1.46 -4.69 12.80
CA ALA A 268 2.53 -4.03 13.55
C ALA A 268 3.71 -3.61 12.64
N ASN A 269 4.11 -4.48 11.70
CA ASN A 269 5.17 -4.21 10.74
C ASN A 269 4.78 -3.09 9.78
N ALA A 270 3.60 -3.17 9.15
CA ALA A 270 3.08 -2.12 8.27
C ALA A 270 2.94 -0.80 9.02
N LYS A 271 2.43 -0.81 10.26
CA LYS A 271 2.38 0.39 11.11
C LYS A 271 3.77 0.98 11.34
N ALA A 272 4.78 0.18 11.66
CA ALA A 272 6.14 0.66 11.89
C ALA A 272 6.78 1.25 10.61
N GLN A 273 6.51 0.68 9.44
CA GLN A 273 6.95 1.24 8.14
C GLN A 273 6.23 2.57 7.84
N ILE A 274 4.93 2.65 8.13
CA ILE A 274 4.16 3.90 8.00
C ILE A 274 4.69 4.97 8.95
N GLU A 275 4.96 4.64 10.22
CA GLU A 275 5.47 5.59 11.22
C GLU A 275 6.92 6.05 10.94
N SER A 276 7.72 5.29 10.17
CA SER A 276 9.09 5.65 9.78
C SER A 276 9.17 6.92 8.92
N ASP A 277 10.18 7.76 9.18
CA ASP A 277 10.51 8.92 8.33
C ASP A 277 11.08 8.51 6.95
N GLU A 278 11.53 7.26 6.79
CA GLU A 278 12.11 6.79 5.52
C GLU A 278 11.10 6.87 4.36
N PHE A 279 9.82 6.59 4.63
CA PHE A 279 8.76 6.73 3.62
C PHE A 279 8.60 8.18 3.15
N ASP A 280 8.51 9.12 4.09
CA ASP A 280 8.37 10.57 3.81
C ASP A 280 9.58 11.08 3.01
N GLN A 281 10.79 10.62 3.36
CA GLN A 281 12.04 10.95 2.66
C GLN A 281 12.07 10.40 1.23
N ARG A 282 11.79 9.10 1.03
CA ARG A 282 11.77 8.48 -0.31
C ARG A 282 10.72 9.14 -1.21
N LEU A 283 9.51 9.37 -0.69
CA LEU A 283 8.45 10.04 -1.43
C LEU A 283 8.82 11.49 -1.82
N GLN A 284 9.52 12.22 -0.93
CA GLN A 284 10.04 13.55 -1.26
C GLN A 284 11.07 13.50 -2.40
N ILE A 285 11.97 12.51 -2.42
CA ILE A 285 12.95 12.34 -3.50
C ILE A 285 12.21 12.03 -4.81
N VAL A 286 11.29 11.06 -4.83
CA VAL A 286 10.46 10.73 -6.01
C VAL A 286 9.76 11.97 -6.59
N ILE A 287 9.10 12.74 -5.74
CA ILE A 287 8.39 13.96 -6.14
C ILE A 287 9.36 15.00 -6.74
N THR A 288 10.51 15.22 -6.10
CA THR A 288 11.52 16.20 -6.55
C THR A 288 12.11 15.77 -7.91
N GLU A 289 12.44 14.50 -8.05
CA GLU A 289 13.07 13.96 -9.25
C GLU A 289 12.13 13.94 -10.46
N ILE A 290 10.83 13.68 -10.26
CA ILE A 290 9.80 13.83 -11.31
C ILE A 290 9.72 15.30 -11.79
N LEU A 291 9.72 16.27 -10.87
CA LEU A 291 9.71 17.69 -11.23
C LEU A 291 10.96 18.08 -12.04
N ASP A 292 12.14 17.64 -11.60
CA ASP A 292 13.42 17.95 -12.25
C ASP A 292 13.54 17.27 -13.62
N LYS A 293 13.15 16.00 -13.76
CA LYS A 293 13.08 15.30 -15.06
C LYS A 293 12.07 15.95 -16.00
N ALA A 294 10.94 16.46 -15.49
CA ALA A 294 9.98 17.24 -16.26
C ALA A 294 10.49 18.64 -16.68
N ARG A 295 11.59 19.10 -16.05
CA ARG A 295 12.23 20.42 -16.21
C ARG A 295 11.32 21.57 -15.76
N TRP A 296 10.76 21.45 -14.55
CA TRP A 296 9.78 22.38 -13.97
C TRP A 296 10.19 23.87 -14.02
N GLU A 297 11.48 24.20 -13.90
CA GLU A 297 12.00 25.57 -14.01
C GLU A 297 11.67 26.21 -15.37
N LYS A 298 11.69 25.39 -16.43
CA LYS A 298 11.43 25.80 -17.82
C LYS A 298 9.94 25.69 -18.19
N LYS A 299 9.12 25.17 -17.27
CA LYS A 299 7.67 25.02 -17.38
C LYS A 299 7.02 25.53 -16.08
N PRO A 300 6.90 26.85 -15.87
CA PRO A 300 6.30 27.40 -14.65
C PRO A 300 4.85 26.92 -14.41
N TRP A 301 4.14 26.48 -15.44
CA TRP A 301 2.82 25.83 -15.36
C TRP A 301 2.82 24.33 -15.03
N PHE A 302 3.99 23.66 -15.01
CA PHE A 302 4.04 22.22 -14.75
C PHE A 302 3.65 21.90 -13.31
N LEU A 303 2.72 20.96 -13.17
CA LEU A 303 2.12 20.51 -11.92
C LEU A 303 2.18 18.98 -11.79
N LEU A 304 2.57 18.47 -10.62
CA LEU A 304 2.46 17.05 -10.28
C LEU A 304 1.19 16.81 -9.43
N THR A 305 0.35 15.88 -9.84
CA THR A 305 -0.85 15.48 -9.09
C THR A 305 -0.59 14.14 -8.40
N VAL A 306 -0.50 14.15 -7.07
CA VAL A 306 -0.31 12.95 -6.25
C VAL A 306 -1.66 12.53 -5.68
N THR A 307 -2.09 11.31 -5.96
CA THR A 307 -3.36 10.76 -5.45
C THR A 307 -3.14 9.95 -4.17
N GLY A 308 -4.10 10.01 -3.24
CA GLY A 308 -4.11 9.14 -2.06
C GLY A 308 -4.64 7.72 -2.34
N TYR A 309 -5.07 7.06 -1.27
CA TYR A 309 -5.77 5.77 -1.31
C TYR A 309 -7.13 5.88 -0.60
N ALA A 310 -8.14 5.13 -1.02
CA ALA A 310 -9.43 5.06 -0.33
C ALA A 310 -9.45 3.91 0.71
N ARG A 311 -10.12 4.13 1.83
CA ARG A 311 -10.44 3.10 2.84
C ARG A 311 -11.17 1.92 2.17
N PHE A 312 -10.84 0.69 2.57
CA PHE A 312 -11.35 -0.52 1.91
C PHE A 312 -12.73 -0.97 2.37
N PHE A 313 -13.08 -0.65 3.62
CA PHE A 313 -14.29 -1.15 4.27
C PHE A 313 -15.15 -0.01 4.81
N ASN A 314 -16.46 -0.19 4.81
CA ASN A 314 -17.29 0.41 5.86
C ASN A 314 -16.96 -0.32 7.17
N ASP A 315 -16.67 0.44 8.24
CA ASP A 315 -16.30 -0.03 9.57
C ASP A 315 -17.33 0.39 10.66
N VAL A 316 -18.50 0.88 10.24
CA VAL A 316 -19.63 1.26 11.11
C VAL A 316 -20.60 0.10 11.29
N THR A 317 -20.85 -0.68 10.23
CA THR A 317 -21.66 -1.91 10.21
C THR A 317 -21.07 -3.02 11.08
N ASP A 318 -21.87 -3.90 11.67
CA ASP A 318 -21.43 -5.16 12.31
C ASP A 318 -21.76 -6.39 11.45
N GLU A 319 -22.60 -6.22 10.42
CA GLU A 319 -23.12 -7.26 9.52
C GLU A 319 -22.02 -8.05 8.80
N CYS A 320 -20.85 -7.43 8.59
CA CYS A 320 -19.71 -8.07 7.93
C CYS A 320 -18.86 -8.96 8.85
N ASP A 321 -19.11 -8.95 10.16
CA ASP A 321 -18.15 -9.50 11.14
C ASP A 321 -17.92 -11.01 11.02
N ASP A 322 -18.87 -11.79 10.52
CA ASP A 322 -18.69 -13.23 10.28
C ASP A 322 -18.42 -13.59 8.81
N MET A 323 -18.18 -12.59 7.95
CA MET A 323 -17.85 -12.78 6.54
C MET A 323 -16.34 -12.96 6.35
N SER A 324 -15.95 -13.52 5.21
CA SER A 324 -14.54 -13.81 4.90
C SER A 324 -14.25 -13.65 3.41
N PHE A 325 -13.08 -13.10 3.10
CA PHE A 325 -12.47 -13.15 1.77
C PHE A 325 -11.34 -14.17 1.67
N GLY A 326 -11.17 -15.03 2.70
CA GLY A 326 -10.12 -16.04 2.72
C GLY A 326 -10.22 -17.01 1.55
N ILE A 327 -9.07 -17.32 0.94
CA ILE A 327 -9.00 -18.25 -0.20
C ILE A 327 -9.33 -19.68 0.22
N TRP A 328 -8.92 -20.06 1.44
CA TRP A 328 -9.13 -21.38 2.02
C TRP A 328 -10.38 -21.43 2.90
N TRP A 329 -10.97 -22.63 3.01
CA TRP A 329 -12.05 -22.90 3.95
C TRP A 329 -11.68 -22.47 5.38
N ASN A 330 -12.63 -21.88 6.10
CA ASN A 330 -12.44 -21.26 7.42
C ASN A 330 -11.36 -20.15 7.45
N GLY A 331 -11.35 -19.30 6.41
CA GLY A 331 -10.50 -18.10 6.34
C GLY A 331 -10.81 -17.01 7.39
N PRO A 332 -9.95 -15.97 7.49
CA PRO A 332 -10.10 -14.88 8.47
C PRO A 332 -11.46 -14.18 8.38
N LYS A 333 -11.98 -13.75 9.53
CA LYS A 333 -13.24 -13.01 9.61
C LYS A 333 -13.02 -11.50 9.50
N LEU A 334 -13.87 -10.81 8.74
CA LEU A 334 -13.83 -9.36 8.49
C LEU A 334 -14.38 -8.55 9.69
N LYS A 335 -13.93 -8.89 10.91
CA LYS A 335 -14.35 -8.26 12.17
C LYS A 335 -14.13 -6.74 12.15
N LYS A 336 -15.04 -5.97 12.76
CA LYS A 336 -15.02 -4.50 12.80
C LYS A 336 -13.67 -3.94 13.24
N ASP A 337 -13.08 -4.54 14.28
CA ASP A 337 -11.73 -4.22 14.77
C ASP A 337 -10.62 -4.32 13.70
N LEU A 338 -10.70 -5.30 12.78
CA LEU A 338 -9.79 -5.43 11.65
C LEU A 338 -10.06 -4.36 10.59
N ARG A 339 -11.35 -4.14 10.25
CA ARG A 339 -11.78 -3.13 9.27
C ARG A 339 -11.31 -1.73 9.68
N MET A 340 -11.55 -1.35 10.94
CA MET A 340 -11.08 -0.10 11.55
C MET A 340 -9.55 0.04 11.47
N LYS A 341 -8.77 -1.00 11.79
CA LYS A 341 -7.30 -0.96 11.75
C LYS A 341 -6.75 -0.79 10.34
N MET A 342 -7.33 -1.49 9.36
CA MET A 342 -6.93 -1.36 7.95
C MET A 342 -7.29 0.03 7.40
N ASN A 343 -8.48 0.53 7.71
CA ASN A 343 -8.89 1.90 7.36
C ASN A 343 -8.00 2.97 8.01
N ALA A 344 -7.64 2.82 9.29
CA ALA A 344 -6.76 3.76 9.99
C ALA A 344 -5.36 3.83 9.37
N MET A 345 -4.81 2.70 8.88
CA MET A 345 -3.53 2.72 8.14
C MET A 345 -3.65 3.51 6.84
N VAL A 346 -4.71 3.32 6.04
CA VAL A 346 -4.95 4.10 4.81
C VAL A 346 -5.02 5.60 5.11
N LEU A 347 -5.77 6.01 6.13
CA LEU A 347 -5.85 7.42 6.55
C LEU A 347 -4.49 7.98 7.00
N THR A 348 -3.65 7.16 7.65
CA THR A 348 -2.30 7.55 8.09
C THR A 348 -1.35 7.73 6.91
N VAL A 349 -1.45 6.86 5.89
CA VAL A 349 -0.70 6.98 4.63
C VAL A 349 -1.11 8.25 3.87
N ASN A 350 -2.41 8.52 3.72
CA ASN A 350 -2.90 9.76 3.09
C ASN A 350 -2.39 11.01 3.84
N ALA A 351 -2.35 10.97 5.18
CA ALA A 351 -1.81 12.07 5.98
C ALA A 351 -0.30 12.28 5.75
N LYS A 352 0.48 11.21 5.60
CA LYS A 352 1.92 11.30 5.26
C LYS A 352 2.18 11.77 3.84
N ILE A 353 1.42 11.29 2.85
CA ILE A 353 1.52 11.79 1.47
C ILE A 353 1.20 13.30 1.44
N ARG A 354 0.11 13.73 2.08
CA ARG A 354 -0.25 15.16 2.23
C ARG A 354 0.88 15.99 2.85
N LYS A 355 1.39 15.57 4.02
CA LYS A 355 2.52 16.21 4.72
C LYS A 355 3.77 16.33 3.83
N THR A 356 4.07 15.30 3.05
CA THR A 356 5.24 15.30 2.15
C THR A 356 5.04 16.25 0.96
N VAL A 357 3.82 16.33 0.40
CA VAL A 357 3.45 17.31 -0.63
C VAL A 357 3.57 18.75 -0.10
N GLU A 358 3.04 19.02 1.10
CA GLU A 358 3.17 20.32 1.79
C GLU A 358 4.64 20.71 2.02
N LEU A 359 5.45 19.76 2.50
CA LEU A 359 6.90 19.96 2.72
C LEU A 359 7.66 20.24 1.42
N VAL A 360 7.27 19.63 0.29
CA VAL A 360 7.84 19.95 -1.02
C VAL A 360 7.40 21.34 -1.48
N ASN A 361 6.09 21.66 -1.44
CA ASN A 361 5.58 22.95 -1.88
C ASN A 361 6.18 24.13 -1.10
N SER A 362 6.53 23.95 0.18
CA SER A 362 7.22 24.97 0.99
C SER A 362 8.58 25.46 0.44
N ARG A 363 9.13 24.78 -0.57
CA ARG A 363 10.36 25.17 -1.30
C ARG A 363 10.11 26.09 -2.50
N PHE A 364 8.85 26.30 -2.89
CA PHE A 364 8.45 27.04 -4.08
C PHE A 364 7.63 28.29 -3.74
N THR A 365 7.62 29.27 -4.64
CA THR A 365 6.79 30.49 -4.51
C THR A 365 5.34 30.31 -5.01
N LYS A 366 5.07 29.17 -5.66
CA LYS A 366 3.76 28.65 -6.03
C LYS A 366 3.82 27.14 -5.97
N ASP A 367 2.75 26.52 -5.49
CA ASP A 367 2.63 25.06 -5.38
C ASP A 367 2.95 24.37 -6.70
N LYS A 368 3.77 23.31 -6.62
CA LYS A 368 4.19 22.49 -7.75
C LYS A 368 3.60 21.08 -7.72
N VAL A 369 3.03 20.71 -6.58
CA VAL A 369 2.49 19.40 -6.31
C VAL A 369 1.13 19.58 -5.63
N ILE A 370 0.11 18.84 -6.05
CA ILE A 370 -1.16 18.79 -5.32
C ILE A 370 -1.41 17.39 -4.77
N PHE A 371 -2.05 17.31 -3.60
CA PHE A 371 -2.54 16.06 -3.05
C PHE A 371 -4.04 15.92 -3.26
N VAL A 372 -4.47 14.86 -3.94
CA VAL A 372 -5.87 14.56 -4.23
C VAL A 372 -6.36 13.44 -3.31
N ASP A 373 -7.09 13.84 -2.27
CA ASP A 373 -7.78 12.93 -1.35
C ASP A 373 -9.19 12.62 -1.88
N TYR A 374 -9.38 11.39 -2.35
CA TYR A 374 -10.65 10.90 -2.90
C TYR A 374 -11.35 9.89 -2.00
N ASP A 375 -10.85 9.66 -0.77
CA ASP A 375 -11.35 8.61 0.13
C ASP A 375 -12.87 8.68 0.36
N ARG A 376 -13.41 9.89 0.52
CA ARG A 376 -14.84 10.12 0.76
C ARG A 376 -15.73 9.82 -0.44
N GLU A 377 -15.21 9.90 -1.66
CA GLU A 377 -16.00 9.55 -2.85
C GLU A 377 -16.38 8.06 -2.85
N PHE A 378 -15.60 7.23 -2.15
CA PHE A 378 -15.85 5.80 -1.97
C PHE A 378 -16.83 5.50 -0.81
N ASP A 379 -17.31 6.48 -0.04
CA ASP A 379 -18.33 6.26 1.00
C ASP A 379 -19.62 5.68 0.35
N GLY A 380 -20.09 4.51 0.80
CA GLY A 380 -21.21 3.76 0.19
C GLY A 380 -20.78 2.76 -0.89
N HIS A 381 -19.54 2.85 -1.36
CA HIS A 381 -18.97 2.04 -2.45
C HIS A 381 -17.83 1.10 -2.00
N ARG A 382 -17.62 0.94 -0.68
CA ARG A 382 -16.61 0.04 -0.11
C ARG A 382 -17.09 -1.41 -0.01
N PHE A 383 -16.25 -2.29 0.53
CA PHE A 383 -16.71 -3.56 1.08
C PHE A 383 -17.47 -3.36 2.40
N CYS A 384 -18.32 -4.33 2.77
CA CYS A 384 -19.02 -4.36 4.07
C CYS A 384 -20.03 -3.21 4.30
N GLU A 385 -20.53 -2.60 3.23
CA GLU A 385 -21.54 -1.54 3.29
C GLU A 385 -22.90 -2.06 3.81
N GLU A 386 -23.77 -1.14 4.25
CA GLU A 386 -25.05 -1.49 4.87
C GLU A 386 -25.93 -2.36 3.96
N GLY A 387 -26.41 -3.50 4.50
CA GLY A 387 -27.21 -4.48 3.78
C GLY A 387 -26.45 -5.40 2.81
N VAL A 388 -25.12 -5.29 2.70
CA VAL A 388 -24.32 -6.09 1.75
C VAL A 388 -23.80 -7.39 2.36
N GLN A 389 -24.19 -8.53 1.78
CA GLN A 389 -23.75 -9.87 2.17
C GLN A 389 -22.44 -10.25 1.46
N GLU A 390 -21.31 -9.85 2.02
CA GLU A 390 -19.98 -10.10 1.44
C GLU A 390 -19.56 -11.59 1.49
N PRO A 391 -18.78 -12.11 0.52
CA PRO A 391 -18.34 -11.47 -0.73
C PRO A 391 -19.43 -11.46 -1.82
N ASP A 392 -19.93 -10.28 -2.18
CA ASP A 392 -20.93 -10.16 -3.25
C ASP A 392 -20.27 -9.95 -4.63
N TYR A 393 -20.25 -11.03 -5.42
CA TYR A 393 -19.75 -11.05 -6.79
C TYR A 393 -20.73 -10.50 -7.84
N GLY A 394 -22.00 -10.35 -7.50
CA GLY A 394 -23.02 -9.70 -8.33
C GLY A 394 -23.00 -8.16 -8.18
N ARG A 395 -22.50 -7.66 -7.04
CA ARG A 395 -22.45 -6.23 -6.72
C ARG A 395 -21.67 -5.41 -7.77
N THR A 396 -22.33 -4.44 -8.38
CA THR A 396 -21.75 -3.57 -9.43
C THR A 396 -21.34 -2.20 -8.88
N ASP A 397 -21.96 -1.76 -7.80
CA ASP A 397 -21.76 -0.49 -7.12
C ASP A 397 -20.59 -0.49 -6.12
N THR A 398 -20.09 -1.64 -5.65
CA THR A 398 -18.78 -1.68 -4.97
C THR A 398 -17.69 -1.24 -5.96
N TRP A 399 -16.81 -0.33 -5.55
CA TRP A 399 -15.76 0.23 -6.40
C TRP A 399 -14.42 -0.51 -6.26
N PHE A 400 -14.32 -1.52 -5.40
CA PHE A 400 -13.12 -2.35 -5.28
C PHE A 400 -13.33 -3.74 -5.89
N PHE A 401 -12.29 -4.30 -6.51
CA PHE A 401 -12.35 -5.69 -7.00
C PHE A 401 -12.29 -6.71 -5.85
N LEU A 402 -13.20 -7.68 -5.86
CA LEU A 402 -13.00 -8.99 -5.22
C LEU A 402 -12.02 -9.84 -6.05
N VAL A 403 -11.47 -10.90 -5.44
CA VAL A 403 -10.64 -11.91 -6.13
C VAL A 403 -11.43 -12.53 -7.29
N GLY A 404 -11.02 -12.26 -8.52
CA GLY A 404 -11.76 -12.68 -9.73
C GLY A 404 -13.07 -11.92 -10.00
N GLY A 405 -13.36 -10.84 -9.28
CA GLY A 405 -14.55 -10.02 -9.50
C GLY A 405 -14.55 -9.39 -10.90
N PRO A 406 -15.71 -9.25 -11.58
CA PRO A 406 -15.79 -8.56 -12.86
C PRO A 406 -15.59 -7.05 -12.69
N ASP A 407 -15.10 -6.36 -13.71
CA ASP A 407 -15.09 -4.89 -13.73
C ASP A 407 -16.51 -4.30 -13.86
N ASN A 408 -16.71 -3.07 -13.40
CA ASN A 408 -18.00 -2.35 -13.43
C ASN A 408 -18.08 -1.22 -14.48
N ALA A 409 -17.19 -1.16 -15.48
CA ALA A 409 -17.28 -0.21 -16.58
C ALA A 409 -18.70 -0.15 -17.21
N ARG A 410 -19.14 1.10 -17.46
CA ARG A 410 -20.45 1.45 -18.02
C ARG A 410 -20.68 0.74 -19.35
N ASN A 411 -21.95 0.43 -19.66
CA ASN A 411 -22.29 -0.19 -20.93
C ASN A 411 -21.84 0.72 -22.10
N GLY A 412 -21.10 0.15 -23.05
CA GLY A 412 -20.50 0.88 -24.17
C GLY A 412 -19.06 1.37 -23.94
N THR A 413 -18.55 1.42 -22.69
CA THR A 413 -17.14 1.75 -22.40
C THR A 413 -16.31 0.53 -21.95
N ARG A 414 -16.93 -0.66 -21.87
CA ARG A 414 -16.26 -1.92 -21.51
C ARG A 414 -15.20 -2.29 -22.56
N PRO A 415 -13.93 -2.45 -22.17
CA PRO A 415 -12.90 -3.01 -23.05
C PRO A 415 -13.25 -4.43 -23.51
N LYS A 416 -12.54 -4.92 -24.54
CA LYS A 416 -12.52 -6.36 -24.83
C LYS A 416 -11.98 -7.07 -23.61
N ARG A 417 -12.76 -7.99 -23.04
CA ARG A 417 -12.25 -8.88 -22.00
C ARG A 417 -11.17 -9.78 -22.61
N VAL A 418 -9.92 -9.62 -22.15
CA VAL A 418 -9.14 -10.83 -21.84
C VAL A 418 -10.03 -11.65 -20.93
N SER A 419 -10.29 -12.91 -21.27
CA SER A 419 -11.20 -13.72 -20.47
C SER A 419 -10.70 -13.81 -19.03
N ASP A 420 -11.46 -13.32 -18.04
CA ASP A 420 -11.15 -13.49 -16.61
C ASP A 420 -11.04 -14.98 -16.19
N ARG A 421 -11.40 -15.90 -17.10
CA ARG A 421 -11.26 -17.37 -17.00
C ARG A 421 -10.10 -17.94 -17.83
N ALA A 422 -9.15 -17.12 -18.25
CA ALA A 422 -7.90 -17.62 -18.84
C ALA A 422 -7.15 -18.42 -17.78
N THR A 423 -7.09 -19.73 -17.98
CA THR A 423 -6.31 -20.66 -17.16
C THR A 423 -4.85 -20.60 -17.57
N LEU A 424 -3.97 -20.37 -16.61
CA LEU A 424 -2.55 -20.70 -16.73
C LEU A 424 -2.40 -22.21 -16.90
N ASP A 425 -1.41 -22.62 -17.69
CA ASP A 425 -1.00 -24.01 -17.80
C ASP A 425 -0.48 -24.53 -16.45
N SER A 426 -0.77 -25.79 -16.10
CA SER A 426 -0.21 -26.46 -14.91
C SER A 426 1.32 -26.56 -14.92
N SER A 427 1.96 -26.44 -16.08
CA SER A 427 3.41 -26.37 -16.27
C SER A 427 3.97 -24.94 -16.22
N SER A 428 3.14 -23.93 -15.96
CA SER A 428 3.58 -22.52 -15.90
C SER A 428 4.51 -22.29 -14.71
N PRO A 429 5.70 -21.69 -14.90
CA PRO A 429 6.62 -21.34 -13.80
C PRO A 429 6.03 -20.37 -12.76
N LEU A 430 4.90 -19.72 -13.05
CA LEU A 430 4.17 -18.89 -12.08
C LEU A 430 3.44 -19.69 -11.00
N VAL A 431 3.26 -21.01 -11.20
CA VAL A 431 2.53 -21.91 -10.28
C VAL A 431 3.30 -23.17 -9.92
N ASP A 432 4.55 -23.32 -10.37
CA ASP A 432 5.48 -24.32 -9.84
C ASP A 432 5.95 -23.90 -8.43
N PRO A 433 5.48 -24.57 -7.36
CA PRO A 433 5.80 -24.20 -5.98
C PRO A 433 7.28 -24.33 -5.62
N SER A 434 8.10 -24.99 -6.46
CA SER A 434 9.53 -25.13 -6.25
C SER A 434 10.37 -23.98 -6.82
N SER A 435 9.85 -23.21 -7.78
CA SER A 435 10.60 -22.16 -8.50
C SER A 435 9.90 -20.79 -8.58
N CYS A 436 8.58 -20.71 -8.38
CA CYS A 436 7.81 -19.47 -8.58
C CYS A 436 8.23 -18.30 -7.68
N LEU A 437 8.75 -18.58 -6.48
CA LEU A 437 8.85 -17.61 -5.39
C LEU A 437 9.80 -16.44 -5.68
N GLU A 438 11.03 -16.73 -6.12
CA GLU A 438 12.03 -15.69 -6.39
C GLU A 438 11.58 -14.74 -7.50
N SER A 439 10.99 -15.29 -8.56
CA SER A 439 10.50 -14.51 -9.70
C SER A 439 9.29 -13.66 -9.32
N ALA A 440 8.34 -14.22 -8.56
CA ALA A 440 7.20 -13.49 -8.04
C ALA A 440 7.63 -12.35 -7.09
N GLN A 441 8.56 -12.60 -6.16
CA GLN A 441 9.10 -11.57 -5.27
C GLN A 441 9.82 -10.46 -6.04
N ARG A 442 10.68 -10.80 -7.01
CA ARG A 442 11.40 -9.83 -7.86
C ARG A 442 10.46 -8.99 -8.72
N SER A 443 9.30 -9.52 -9.11
CA SER A 443 8.33 -8.79 -9.95
C SER A 443 7.59 -7.66 -9.21
N GLY A 444 7.53 -7.71 -7.87
CA GLY A 444 6.64 -6.85 -7.07
C GLY A 444 5.13 -7.14 -7.26
N ASP A 445 4.75 -8.00 -8.20
CA ASP A 445 3.35 -8.28 -8.53
C ASP A 445 2.70 -9.22 -7.50
N TRP A 446 1.84 -8.64 -6.67
CA TRP A 446 1.06 -9.33 -5.65
C TRP A 446 0.20 -10.46 -6.22
N GLY A 447 -0.20 -10.38 -7.49
CA GLY A 447 -0.93 -11.43 -8.20
C GLY A 447 -0.06 -12.66 -8.48
N MET A 448 1.21 -12.47 -8.86
CA MET A 448 2.16 -13.58 -9.04
C MET A 448 2.54 -14.19 -7.69
N LEU A 449 2.75 -13.34 -6.67
CA LEU A 449 3.10 -13.80 -5.33
C LEU A 449 1.95 -14.55 -4.65
N ALA A 450 0.70 -14.09 -4.84
CA ALA A 450 -0.50 -14.80 -4.40
C ALA A 450 -0.64 -16.18 -5.07
N LEU A 451 -0.46 -16.29 -6.40
CA LEU A 451 -0.48 -17.56 -7.12
C LEU A 451 0.56 -18.55 -6.57
N CYS A 452 1.81 -18.08 -6.48
CA CYS A 452 2.91 -18.88 -5.95
C CYS A 452 2.63 -19.36 -4.52
N TYR A 453 2.14 -18.48 -3.64
CA TYR A 453 1.76 -18.83 -2.28
C TYR A 453 0.61 -19.84 -2.19
N ILE A 454 -0.39 -19.78 -3.09
CA ILE A 454 -1.46 -20.79 -3.15
C ILE A 454 -0.89 -22.14 -3.60
N ALA A 455 0.00 -22.17 -4.60
CA ALA A 455 0.68 -23.38 -5.04
C ALA A 455 1.55 -24.00 -3.93
N MET A 456 2.37 -23.20 -3.25
CA MET A 456 3.20 -23.63 -2.12
C MET A 456 2.35 -24.13 -0.94
N ALA A 457 1.22 -23.49 -0.65
CA ALA A 457 0.27 -23.97 0.36
C ALA A 457 -0.30 -25.35 0.00
N LYS A 458 -0.78 -25.53 -1.24
CA LYS A 458 -1.41 -26.78 -1.69
C LYS A 458 -0.41 -27.93 -1.88
N GLN A 459 0.85 -27.65 -2.21
CA GLN A 459 1.93 -28.65 -2.21
C GLN A 459 2.23 -29.12 -0.79
N ARG A 460 2.28 -28.19 0.18
CA ARG A 460 2.68 -28.47 1.56
C ARG A 460 1.57 -29.07 2.42
N ASP A 461 0.33 -28.75 2.10
CA ASP A 461 -0.87 -29.38 2.65
C ASP A 461 -1.88 -29.67 1.51
N PRO A 462 -1.86 -30.87 0.92
CA PRO A 462 -2.80 -31.27 -0.12
C PRO A 462 -4.27 -31.31 0.35
N SER A 463 -4.55 -31.34 1.66
CA SER A 463 -5.92 -31.41 2.18
C SER A 463 -6.68 -30.09 2.10
N LEU A 464 -5.99 -28.97 1.85
CA LEU A 464 -6.60 -27.64 1.85
C LEU A 464 -7.67 -27.48 0.76
N GLN A 465 -8.91 -27.26 1.20
CA GLN A 465 -10.05 -26.91 0.37
C GLN A 465 -10.16 -25.38 0.23
N LEU A 466 -10.59 -24.91 -0.94
CA LEU A 466 -10.92 -23.50 -1.13
C LEU A 466 -12.23 -23.14 -0.39
N ALA A 467 -12.39 -21.87 -0.04
CA ALA A 467 -13.64 -21.36 0.54
C ALA A 467 -14.80 -21.36 -0.48
N ARG A 468 -14.49 -21.42 -1.77
CA ARG A 468 -15.42 -21.60 -2.89
C ARG A 468 -15.24 -23.04 -3.39
N GLY A 469 -16.33 -23.81 -3.43
CA GLY A 469 -16.29 -25.26 -3.63
C GLY A 469 -15.71 -25.74 -4.97
N ASP A 470 -15.51 -27.05 -5.07
CA ASP A 470 -14.73 -27.69 -6.12
C ASP A 470 -15.31 -27.54 -7.54
N ASP A 471 -16.54 -27.04 -7.72
CA ASP A 471 -17.11 -26.62 -9.02
C ASP A 471 -16.26 -25.58 -9.77
N VAL A 472 -15.40 -24.83 -9.07
CA VAL A 472 -14.41 -23.91 -9.68
C VAL A 472 -13.11 -24.65 -10.02
N VAL A 473 -12.79 -25.69 -9.24
CA VAL A 473 -11.53 -26.44 -9.19
C VAL A 473 -11.45 -27.49 -10.30
N GLU A 474 -12.48 -28.33 -10.45
CA GLU A 474 -12.39 -29.63 -11.14
C GLU A 474 -11.98 -29.58 -12.62
N ASN A 475 -12.04 -28.42 -13.27
CA ASN A 475 -11.54 -28.24 -14.64
C ASN A 475 -10.81 -26.90 -14.92
N SER A 476 -10.61 -26.01 -13.93
CA SER A 476 -10.31 -24.60 -14.26
C SER A 476 -9.59 -23.74 -13.21
N MET A 477 -8.50 -24.23 -12.59
CA MET A 477 -7.72 -23.40 -11.66
C MET A 477 -6.20 -23.46 -11.79
N TRP A 478 -5.67 -22.52 -12.57
CA TRP A 478 -4.83 -21.46 -12.03
C TRP A 478 -5.16 -20.18 -12.82
N TYR A 479 -5.81 -19.19 -12.23
CA TYR A 479 -6.17 -17.97 -12.97
C TYR A 479 -4.94 -17.09 -13.22
N VAL A 480 -4.92 -16.32 -14.32
CA VAL A 480 -3.84 -15.35 -14.60
C VAL A 480 -3.60 -14.38 -13.43
N PRO A 481 -2.36 -13.87 -13.21
CA PRO A 481 -2.01 -13.14 -11.98
C PRO A 481 -2.93 -11.96 -11.65
N THR A 482 -3.38 -11.21 -12.67
CA THR A 482 -4.37 -10.12 -12.54
C THR A 482 -5.64 -10.52 -11.79
N TYR A 483 -6.08 -11.78 -11.87
CA TYR A 483 -7.26 -12.29 -11.15
C TYR A 483 -7.15 -12.11 -9.63
N TYR A 484 -5.94 -12.31 -9.10
CA TYR A 484 -5.60 -12.09 -7.69
C TYR A 484 -5.04 -10.68 -7.47
N GLY A 485 -4.14 -10.20 -8.33
CA GLY A 485 -3.48 -8.90 -8.20
C GLY A 485 -4.44 -7.70 -8.23
N LYS A 486 -5.52 -7.75 -9.03
CA LYS A 486 -6.50 -6.65 -9.10
C LYS A 486 -7.31 -6.46 -7.82
N THR A 487 -7.33 -7.45 -6.94
CA THR A 487 -8.11 -7.44 -5.70
C THR A 487 -7.79 -6.21 -4.84
N PHE A 488 -8.83 -5.61 -4.24
CA PHE A 488 -8.75 -4.37 -3.46
C PHE A 488 -8.28 -3.11 -4.23
N HIS A 489 -8.02 -3.20 -5.54
CA HIS A 489 -7.79 -2.02 -6.38
C HIS A 489 -9.12 -1.47 -6.92
N PRO A 490 -9.17 -0.19 -7.34
CA PRO A 490 -10.37 0.40 -7.92
C PRO A 490 -10.80 -0.27 -9.23
N ARG A 491 -12.11 -0.50 -9.38
CA ARG A 491 -12.79 -0.83 -10.63
C ARG A 491 -12.96 0.45 -11.47
N SER A 492 -13.39 0.33 -12.73
CA SER A 492 -13.51 1.47 -13.65
C SER A 492 -14.36 2.63 -13.11
N LEU A 493 -15.43 2.38 -12.34
CA LEU A 493 -16.21 3.46 -11.71
C LEU A 493 -15.45 4.16 -10.56
N GLY A 494 -14.64 3.42 -9.78
CA GLY A 494 -13.78 4.01 -8.77
C GLY A 494 -12.68 4.88 -9.40
N HIS A 495 -12.12 4.45 -10.53
CA HIS A 495 -11.21 5.29 -11.32
C HIS A 495 -11.88 6.50 -11.96
N GLU A 496 -13.16 6.40 -12.35
CA GLU A 496 -13.94 7.56 -12.80
C GLU A 496 -14.11 8.58 -11.67
N ALA A 497 -14.36 8.14 -10.43
CA ALA A 497 -14.39 9.02 -9.26
C ALA A 497 -13.03 9.65 -8.95
N ILE A 498 -11.93 8.88 -9.02
CA ILE A 498 -10.56 9.40 -8.86
C ILE A 498 -10.28 10.49 -9.91
N LYS A 499 -10.60 10.26 -11.19
CA LYS A 499 -10.50 11.30 -12.25
C LYS A 499 -11.32 12.54 -11.89
N ASN A 500 -12.57 12.36 -11.47
CA ASN A 500 -13.46 13.47 -11.18
C ASN A 500 -12.93 14.32 -10.00
N LYS A 501 -12.30 13.68 -9.00
CA LYS A 501 -11.62 14.38 -7.89
C LYS A 501 -10.35 15.11 -8.32
N VAL A 502 -9.54 14.50 -9.21
CA VAL A 502 -8.39 15.17 -9.84
C VAL A 502 -8.85 16.43 -10.58
N TYR A 503 -9.92 16.33 -11.39
CA TYR A 503 -10.50 17.47 -12.10
C TYR A 503 -11.15 18.52 -11.17
N GLU A 504 -11.66 18.13 -10.00
CA GLU A 504 -12.14 19.05 -8.97
C GLU A 504 -11.00 19.85 -8.35
N ALA A 505 -9.91 19.18 -7.96
CA ALA A 505 -8.72 19.82 -7.42
C ALA A 505 -8.07 20.77 -8.43
N TRP A 506 -8.03 20.38 -9.71
CA TRP A 506 -7.51 21.24 -10.80
C TRP A 506 -8.34 22.52 -11.00
N ARG A 507 -9.68 22.43 -10.96
CA ARG A 507 -10.57 23.61 -11.04
C ARG A 507 -10.53 24.52 -9.81
N ALA A 508 -9.84 24.13 -8.74
CA ALA A 508 -9.58 24.96 -7.57
C ALA A 508 -8.25 25.73 -7.65
N LEU A 509 -7.53 25.61 -8.77
CA LEU A 509 -6.28 26.35 -9.08
C LEU A 509 -6.49 27.48 -10.09
N ASP A 510 -7.66 27.54 -10.73
CA ASP A 510 -8.12 28.58 -11.67
C ASP A 510 -8.84 29.74 -10.93
#